data_AF-A0A7X7ILG7-F1
#
_entry.id   AF-A0A7X7ILG7-F1
#
_cell.length_a   1.000
_cell.length_b   1.000
_cell.length_c   1.000
_cell.angle_alpha   90.00
_cell.angle_beta   90.00
_cell.angle_gamma   90.00
#
_symmetry.space_group_name_H-M   'P 1'
#
loop_
_entity.id
_entity.type
_entity.pdbx_description
1 polymer ?
#
loop_
_entity_poly.entity_id
_entity_poly.type
_entity_poly.pdbx_seq_one_letter_code
_entity_poly.pdbx_strand_id
1 'polypeptide(L)'
;MKKSVITSVLAVLTALTTIVGAQNYPKEYLGLPGDNLNLYAVMDLFRNSPTLEAFERSLNERDSRINNLDLNGDWRVDYIAVSDYRDGRVHNIVLRAVLGRNEYQD
;
A
#
# COMPACT_ATOMS: atom_id res chain seq x y z
N MET A 1 -36.86 -46.93 -7.37
CA MET A 1 -35.65 -46.76 -8.21
C MET A 1 -35.45 -45.30 -8.64
N LYS A 2 -36.35 -44.69 -9.44
CA LYS A 2 -36.17 -43.30 -9.92
C LYS A 2 -36.06 -42.25 -8.80
N LYS A 3 -36.88 -42.36 -7.74
CA LYS A 3 -36.84 -41.42 -6.59
C LYS A 3 -35.53 -41.48 -5.81
N SER A 4 -35.01 -42.70 -5.58
CA SER A 4 -33.75 -42.93 -4.88
C SER A 4 -32.54 -42.36 -5.64
N VAL A 5 -32.54 -42.47 -6.97
CA VAL A 5 -31.51 -41.88 -7.84
C VAL A 5 -31.52 -40.36 -7.76
N ILE A 6 -32.71 -39.74 -7.79
CA ILE A 6 -32.85 -38.28 -7.66
C ILE A 6 -32.36 -37.80 -6.29
N THR A 7 -32.69 -38.52 -5.21
CA THR A 7 -32.22 -38.18 -3.86
C THR A 7 -30.69 -38.29 -3.74
N SER A 8 -30.07 -39.30 -4.34
CA SER A 8 -28.61 -39.45 -4.35
C SER A 8 -27.91 -38.35 -5.16
N VAL A 9 -28.46 -37.96 -6.32
CA VAL A 9 -27.91 -36.86 -7.12
C VAL A 9 -28.02 -35.53 -6.39
N LEU A 10 -29.14 -35.28 -5.72
CA LEU A 10 -29.34 -34.05 -4.94
C LEU A 10 -28.39 -33.98 -3.74
N ALA A 11 -28.15 -35.10 -3.05
CA ALA A 11 -27.21 -35.19 -1.94
C ALA A 11 -25.76 -34.89 -2.35
N VAL A 12 -25.33 -35.41 -3.51
CA VAL A 12 -24.00 -35.12 -4.07
C VAL A 12 -23.88 -33.64 -4.47
N LEU A 13 -24.93 -33.05 -5.03
CA LEU A 13 -24.94 -31.63 -5.42
C LEU A 13 -24.84 -30.70 -4.20
N THR A 14 -25.48 -31.05 -3.08
CA THR A 14 -25.37 -30.30 -1.83
C THR A 14 -24.02 -30.45 -1.12
N ALA A 15 -23.26 -31.51 -1.40
CA ALA A 15 -21.94 -31.71 -0.81
C ALA A 15 -20.84 -30.87 -1.51
N LEU A 16 -21.10 -30.37 -2.71
CA LEU A 16 -20.16 -29.54 -3.49
C LEU A 16 -20.19 -28.05 -3.11
N THR A 17 -21.20 -27.58 -2.38
CA THR A 17 -21.35 -26.15 -2.04
C THR A 17 -20.59 -25.72 -0.78
N THR A 18 -20.00 -26.64 -0.02
CA THR A 18 -19.36 -26.35 1.28
C THR A 18 -17.87 -26.00 1.20
N ILE A 19 -17.29 -25.90 -0.01
CA ILE A 19 -15.83 -25.67 -0.19
C ILE A 19 -15.52 -24.22 -0.61
N VAL A 20 -16.39 -23.25 -0.35
CA VAL A 20 -16.05 -21.83 -0.48
C VAL A 20 -15.46 -21.35 0.85
N GLY A 21 -14.16 -21.56 1.03
CA GLY A 21 -13.41 -20.91 2.12
C GLY A 21 -13.23 -19.43 1.80
N ALA A 22 -13.50 -18.55 2.76
CA ALA A 22 -13.13 -17.15 2.66
C ALA A 22 -11.61 -17.06 2.41
N GLN A 23 -11.22 -16.46 1.29
CA GLN A 23 -9.82 -16.10 1.05
C GLN A 23 -9.48 -15.06 2.12
N ASN A 24 -8.77 -15.46 3.18
CA ASN A 24 -8.12 -14.52 4.06
C ASN A 24 -7.08 -13.80 3.21
N TYR A 25 -7.40 -12.60 2.73
CA TYR A 25 -6.37 -11.70 2.23
C TYR A 25 -5.36 -11.54 3.36
N PRO A 26 -4.10 -11.99 3.21
CA PRO A 26 -3.10 -11.71 4.22
C PRO A 26 -3.09 -10.19 4.38
N LYS A 27 -3.15 -9.71 5.62
CA LYS A 27 -2.66 -8.35 5.89
C LYS A 27 -1.17 -8.43 5.59
N GLU A 28 -0.81 -8.09 4.35
CA GLU A 28 0.52 -8.26 3.80
C GLU A 28 1.42 -7.17 4.38
N TYR A 29 1.73 -7.34 5.67
CA TYR A 29 2.74 -6.59 6.38
C TYR A 29 3.98 -7.47 6.30
N LEU A 30 4.95 -7.05 5.50
CA LEU A 30 6.20 -7.77 5.27
C LEU A 30 7.09 -7.77 6.52
N GLY A 31 6.74 -6.98 7.54
CA GLY A 31 7.57 -6.73 8.71
C GLY A 31 8.77 -5.84 8.37
N LEU A 32 8.68 -5.12 7.26
CA LEU A 32 9.74 -4.23 6.77
C LEU A 32 9.42 -2.79 7.20
N PRO A 33 10.44 -1.94 7.40
CA PRO A 33 10.21 -0.55 7.79
C PRO A 33 9.34 0.24 6.81
N GLY A 34 9.33 -0.16 5.52
CA GLY A 34 8.47 0.43 4.49
C GLY A 34 6.97 0.25 4.75
N ASP A 35 6.57 -0.78 5.51
CA ASP A 35 5.16 -1.02 5.84
C ASP A 35 4.57 0.05 6.77
N ASN A 36 5.40 0.89 7.37
CA ASN A 36 4.98 1.96 8.26
C ASN A 36 4.26 3.10 7.51
N LEU A 37 4.57 3.31 6.23
CA LEU A 37 4.02 4.43 5.47
C LEU A 37 2.59 4.15 5.00
N ASN A 38 1.64 4.94 5.50
CA ASN A 38 0.24 4.81 5.10
C ASN A 38 -0.01 5.48 3.74
N LEU A 39 -0.01 4.68 2.66
CA LEU A 39 -0.21 5.18 1.30
C LEU A 39 -1.56 5.87 1.08
N TYR A 40 -2.61 5.53 1.83
CA TYR A 40 -3.89 6.25 1.75
C TYR A 40 -3.78 7.67 2.27
N ALA A 41 -3.08 7.87 3.39
CA ALA A 41 -2.84 9.19 3.96
C ALA A 41 -1.93 10.04 3.05
N VAL A 42 -0.89 9.43 2.49
CA VAL A 42 0.00 10.08 1.50
C VAL A 42 -0.78 10.53 0.27
N MET A 43 -1.65 9.66 -0.27
CA MET A 43 -2.46 9.98 -1.44
C MET A 43 -3.51 11.06 -1.16
N ASP A 44 -4.12 11.06 0.02
CA ASP A 44 -5.05 12.11 0.43
C ASP A 44 -4.34 13.46 0.60
N LEU A 45 -3.16 13.46 1.22
CA LEU A 45 -2.33 14.65 1.33
C LEU A 45 -1.93 15.21 -0.04
N PHE A 46 -1.52 14.33 -0.96
CA PHE A 46 -1.18 14.71 -2.34
C PHE A 46 -2.36 15.39 -3.04
N ARG A 47 -3.56 14.81 -2.95
CA ARG A 47 -4.78 15.38 -3.55
C ARG A 47 -5.12 16.77 -3.03
N ASN A 48 -4.87 17.03 -1.75
CA ASN A 48 -5.18 18.29 -1.08
C ASN A 48 -4.04 19.32 -1.14
N SER A 49 -2.89 18.96 -1.72
CA SER A 49 -1.72 19.85 -1.80
C SER A 49 -1.75 20.68 -3.09
N PRO A 50 -1.53 22.01 -3.02
CA PRO A 50 -1.60 22.88 -4.19
C PRO A 50 -0.40 22.76 -5.13
N THR A 51 0.76 22.31 -4.62
CA THR A 51 1.99 22.11 -5.39
C THR A 51 2.77 20.91 -4.84
N LEU A 52 3.75 20.40 -5.61
CA LEU A 52 4.61 19.31 -5.15
C LEU A 52 5.49 19.72 -3.97
N GLU A 53 5.93 20.98 -3.93
CA GLU A 53 6.73 21.52 -2.82
C GLU A 53 5.89 21.68 -1.54
N ALA A 54 4.60 21.99 -1.67
CA ALA A 54 3.68 22.00 -0.54
C ALA A 54 3.43 20.56 -0.04
N PHE A 55 3.21 19.63 -0.98
CA PHE A 55 3.03 18.22 -0.67
C PHE A 55 4.26 17.62 0.05
N GLU A 56 5.46 17.79 -0.50
CA GLU A 56 6.71 17.30 0.11
C GLU A 56 6.90 17.85 1.53
N ARG A 57 6.66 19.15 1.71
CA ARG A 57 6.78 19.80 3.02
C ARG A 57 5.80 19.23 4.02
N SER A 58 4.53 19.13 3.67
CA SER A 58 3.49 18.60 4.57
C SER A 58 3.68 17.11 4.85
N LEU A 59 4.18 16.34 3.87
CA LEU A 59 4.48 14.92 4.03
C LEU A 59 5.54 14.71 5.11
N ASN A 60 6.57 15.55 5.11
CA ASN A 60 7.70 15.48 6.03
C ASN A 60 7.52 16.34 7.31
N GLU A 61 6.37 16.99 7.47
CA GLU A 61 6.10 17.81 8.63
C GLU A 61 5.94 16.93 9.88
N ARG A 62 6.74 17.22 10.93
CA ARG A 62 6.77 16.40 12.17
C ARG A 62 5.40 16.26 12.84
N ASP A 63 4.59 17.31 12.76
CA ASP A 63 3.27 17.35 13.38
C ASP A 63 2.23 16.56 12.58
N SER A 64 2.43 16.38 11.27
CA SER A 64 1.52 15.58 10.43
C SER A 64 1.55 14.10 10.78
N ARG A 65 2.71 13.59 11.22
CA ARG A 65 3.00 12.17 11.47
C ARG A 65 2.71 11.25 10.28
N ILE A 66 2.60 11.79 9.07
CA ILE A 66 2.32 11.02 7.86
C ILE A 66 3.57 10.25 7.44
N ASN A 67 4.71 10.94 7.33
CA ASN A 67 6.00 10.28 7.19
C ASN A 67 6.49 9.77 8.55
N ASN A 68 6.69 8.46 8.60
CA ASN A 68 7.21 7.70 9.73
C ASN A 68 8.21 6.63 9.29
N LEU A 69 8.81 6.79 8.10
CA LEU A 69 9.79 5.85 7.56
C LEU A 69 11.12 5.94 8.30
N ASP A 70 11.71 4.77 8.58
CA ASP A 70 13.07 4.59 9.09
C ASP A 70 13.63 3.33 8.40
N LEU A 71 13.97 3.47 7.13
CA LEU A 71 14.41 2.39 6.26
C LEU A 71 15.83 1.93 6.58
N ASN A 72 16.68 2.83 7.10
CA ASN A 72 18.07 2.53 7.47
C ASN A 72 18.24 2.08 8.93
N GLY A 73 17.20 2.19 9.77
CA GLY A 73 17.18 1.70 11.14
C GLY A 73 17.95 2.57 12.13
N ASP A 74 18.14 3.86 11.85
CA ASP A 74 18.91 4.79 12.69
C ASP A 74 18.06 5.51 13.76
N TRP A 75 16.78 5.14 13.87
CA TRP A 75 15.77 5.73 14.76
C TRP A 75 15.42 7.17 14.43
N ARG A 76 15.66 7.61 13.20
CA ARG A 76 15.25 8.92 12.69
C ARG A 76 14.29 8.71 11.53
N VAL A 77 13.38 9.67 11.38
CA VAL A 77 12.47 9.66 10.23
C VAL A 77 13.26 10.07 9.00
N ASP A 78 13.34 9.17 8.02
CA ASP A 78 13.96 9.43 6.73
C ASP A 78 13.15 10.48 5.98
N TYR A 79 13.84 11.47 5.42
CA TYR A 79 13.17 12.49 4.62
C TYR A 79 12.72 11.91 3.28
N ILE A 80 11.47 12.13 2.89
CA ILE A 80 10.94 11.73 1.59
C ILE A 80 10.98 12.93 0.64
N ALA A 81 11.89 12.92 -0.32
CA ALA A 81 11.90 13.87 -1.43
C ALA A 81 10.85 13.50 -2.49
N VAL A 82 10.28 14.51 -3.14
CA VAL A 82 9.28 14.37 -4.20
C VAL A 82 9.85 14.92 -5.49
N SER A 83 9.90 14.09 -6.52
CA SER A 83 10.41 14.48 -7.85
C SER A 83 9.36 14.25 -8.93
N ASP A 84 9.28 15.16 -9.91
CA ASP A 84 8.42 15.04 -11.09
C ASP A 84 9.27 14.79 -12.33
N TYR A 85 9.20 13.57 -12.87
CA TYR A 85 9.85 13.22 -14.13
C TYR A 85 8.83 13.32 -15.26
N ARG A 86 9.06 14.28 -16.15
CA ARG A 86 8.15 14.62 -17.25
C ARG A 86 8.59 13.99 -18.55
N ASP A 87 7.67 13.31 -19.21
CA ASP A 87 7.79 12.90 -20.61
C ASP A 87 6.57 13.42 -21.40
N GLY A 88 6.76 14.55 -22.08
CA GLY A 88 5.69 15.28 -22.74
C GLY A 88 4.60 15.73 -21.77
N ARG A 89 3.46 15.03 -21.78
CA ARG A 89 2.30 15.27 -20.88
C ARG A 89 2.18 14.24 -19.76
N VAL A 90 3.06 13.24 -19.72
CA VAL A 90 3.10 12.22 -18.69
C VAL A 90 3.96 12.73 -17.54
N HIS A 91 3.41 12.72 -16.33
CA HIS A 91 4.09 13.09 -15.10
C HIS A 91 4.28 11.85 -14.25
N ASN A 92 5.53 11.50 -13.95
CA ASN A 92 5.86 10.46 -12.99
C ASN A 92 6.32 11.13 -11.70
N ILE A 93 5.42 11.15 -10.71
CA ILE A 93 5.73 11.67 -9.39
C ILE A 93 6.33 10.53 -8.57
N VAL A 94 7.60 10.70 -8.19
CA VAL A 94 8.38 9.70 -7.45
C VAL A 94 8.64 10.21 -6.04
N LEU A 95 8.33 9.37 -5.06
CA LEU A 95 8.68 9.57 -3.66
C LEU A 95 10.01 8.86 -3.42
N ARG A 96 10.97 9.53 -2.79
CA ARG A 96 12.31 8.97 -2.58
C ARG A 96 12.79 9.26 -1.16
N ALA A 97 12.98 8.21 -0.37
CA ALA A 97 13.62 8.31 0.93
C ALA A 97 15.11 8.67 0.76
N VAL A 98 15.57 9.66 1.51
CA VAL A 98 16.97 10.13 1.54
C VAL A 98 17.66 9.49 2.75
N LEU A 99 18.39 8.40 2.52
CA LEU A 99 19.01 7.60 3.59
C LEU A 99 20.42 8.12 3.95
N GLY A 100 21.06 8.85 3.03
CA GLY A 100 22.38 9.42 3.21
C GLY A 100 22.75 10.40 2.12
N ARG A 101 24.01 10.85 2.08
CA ARG A 101 24.48 11.86 1.11
C ARG A 101 24.27 11.42 -0.35
N ASN A 102 24.44 10.13 -0.64
CA ASN A 102 24.34 9.56 -1.98
C ASN A 102 23.53 8.25 -1.98
N GLU A 103 22.72 8.03 -0.95
CA GLU A 103 21.95 6.80 -0.77
C GLU A 103 20.47 7.15 -0.69
N TYR A 104 19.69 6.52 -1.57
CA TYR A 104 18.29 6.82 -1.76
C TYR A 104 17.53 5.53 -2.07
N GLN A 105 16.26 5.50 -1.68
CA GLN A 105 15.34 4.42 -2.02
C GLN A 105 14.02 5.02 -2.49
N ASP A 106 13.55 4.62 -3.68
CA ASP A 106 12.27 5.00 -4.27
C ASP A 106 11.23 3.87 -4.24
#